data_AF-A0A151JYT7-F1
#
_entry.id   AF-A0A151JYT7-F1
#
_cell.length_a   1.000
_cell.length_b   1.000
_cell.length_c   1.000
_cell.angle_alpha   90.00
_cell.angle_beta   90.00
_cell.angle_gamma   90.00
#
_symmetry.space_group_name_H-M   'P 1'
#
loop_
_entity.id
_entity.type
_entity.pdbx_description
1 polymer ?
#
loop_
_entity_poly.entity_id
_entity_poly.type
_entity_poly.pdbx_seq_one_letter_code
_entity_poly.pdbx_strand_id
1 'polypeptide(L)' 'MTVHEKTALLSFKAVKGFLGNRKKANYKDLVQLMLDKFKKLGCNMSVKSHFLNSHLDFFPANLGDVNKEQEERFH' A
#
# COMPACT_ATOMS: atom_id res chain seq x y z
N MET A 1 15.03 -1.09 16.24
CA MET A 1 14.57 -1.07 14.84
C MET A 1 15.76 -1.24 13.91
N THR A 2 15.87 -2.36 13.22
CA THR A 2 16.95 -2.71 12.28
C THR A 2 16.92 -1.80 11.04
N VAL A 3 18.00 -1.78 10.26
CA VAL A 3 18.07 -1.02 9.00
C VAL A 3 16.97 -1.48 8.02
N HIS A 4 16.70 -2.78 7.98
CA HIS A 4 15.66 -3.36 7.13
C HIS A 4 14.26 -2.94 7.59
N GLU A 5 13.99 -2.93 8.90
CA GLU A 5 12.72 -2.45 9.47
C GLU A 5 12.50 -0.97 9.21
N LYS A 6 13.54 -0.14 9.41
CA LYS A 6 13.52 1.29 9.05
C LYS A 6 13.17 1.49 7.58
N THR A 7 13.78 0.69 6.70
CA THR A 7 13.54 0.76 5.25
C THR A 7 12.11 0.38 4.89
N ALA A 8 11.59 -0.71 5.44
CA ALA A 8 10.21 -1.15 5.19
C ALA A 8 9.19 -0.13 5.71
N LEU A 9 9.42 0.45 6.89
CA LEU A 9 8.55 1.49 7.44
C LEU A 9 8.55 2.76 6.57
N LEU A 10 9.70 3.16 6.03
CA LEU A 10 9.78 4.28 5.09
C LEU A 10 9.02 4.00 3.79
N SER A 11 9.14 2.79 3.24
CA SER A 11 8.36 2.35 2.08
C SER A 11 6.85 2.39 2.36
N PHE A 12 6.42 1.94 3.53
CA PHE A 12 5.01 2.00 3.95
C PHE A 12 4.50 3.45 4.06
N LYS A 13 5.28 4.35 4.66
CA LYS A 13 4.93 5.78 4.74
C LYS A 13 4.79 6.43 3.36
N ALA A 14 5.65 6.05 2.41
CA ALA A 14 5.55 6.53 1.02
C ALA A 14 4.25 6.09 0.33
N VAL A 15 3.82 4.84 0.55
CA VAL A 15 2.55 4.31 0.06
C VAL A 15 1.35 4.98 0.75
N LYS A 16 1.43 5.28 2.05
CA LYS A 16 0.37 5.99 2.77
C LYS A 16 0.09 7.39 2.19
N GLY A 17 1.14 8.09 1.75
CA GLY A 17 1.00 9.39 1.06
C GLY A 17 0.29 9.30 -0.30
N PHE A 18 0.26 8.11 -0.92
CA PHE A 18 -0.45 7.83 -2.16
C PHE A 18 -1.93 7.50 -1.93
N LEU A 19 -2.24 6.71 -0.91
CA LEU A 19 -3.61 6.26 -0.58
C LEU A 19 -4.55 7.41 -0.15
N GLY A 20 -4.00 8.57 0.20
CA GLY A 20 -4.78 9.63 0.85
C GLY A 20 -5.57 10.55 -0.08
N ASN A 21 -5.16 10.79 -1.33
CA ASN A 21 -5.81 11.84 -2.16
C ASN A 21 -5.64 11.70 -3.67
N ARG A 22 -4.41 11.42 -4.16
CA ARG A 22 -4.12 11.41 -5.60
C ARG A 22 -3.23 10.24 -5.99
N LYS A 23 -3.67 9.52 -7.02
CA LYS A 23 -2.95 8.41 -7.62
C LYS A 23 -1.73 8.96 -8.36
N LYS A 24 -0.53 8.79 -7.79
CA LYS A 24 0.73 9.12 -8.46
C LYS A 24 1.04 8.09 -9.55
N ALA A 25 1.65 8.50 -10.66
CA ALA A 25 1.99 7.59 -11.76
C ALA A 25 2.90 6.42 -11.31
N ASN A 26 3.81 6.68 -10.37
CA ASN A 26 4.78 5.70 -9.86
C ASN A 26 4.26 4.85 -8.69
N TYR A 27 2.94 4.80 -8.45
CA TYR A 27 2.41 4.13 -7.28
C TYR A 27 2.57 2.61 -7.30
N LYS A 28 2.49 1.99 -8.48
CA LYS A 28 2.72 0.55 -8.64
C LYS A 28 4.11 0.19 -8.17
N ASP A 29 5.10 0.98 -8.59
CA ASP A 29 6.50 0.80 -8.19
C ASP A 29 6.67 0.95 -6.68
N LEU A 30 5.99 1.92 -6.06
CA LEU A 30 6.05 2.14 -4.62
C LEU A 30 5.42 0.98 -3.83
N VAL A 31 4.27 0.45 -4.28
CA VAL A 31 3.61 -0.69 -3.61
C VAL A 31 4.44 -1.96 -3.81
N GLN A 32 4.94 -2.23 -5.02
CA GLN A 32 5.79 -3.37 -5.28
C GLN A 32 7.08 -3.32 -4.44
N LEU A 33 7.73 -2.15 -4.37
CA LEU A 33 8.90 -1.93 -3.54
C LEU A 33 8.59 -2.20 -2.06
N MET A 34 7.45 -1.72 -1.56
CA MET A 34 7.03 -1.98 -0.19
C MET A 34 6.87 -3.48 0.08
N LEU A 35 6.15 -4.21 -0.79
CA LEU A 35 5.93 -5.65 -0.65
C LEU A 35 7.26 -6.42 -0.66
N ASP A 36 8.19 -6.05 -1.53
CA ASP A 36 9.51 -6.65 -1.59
C ASP A 36 10.33 -6.42 -0.30
N LYS A 37 10.22 -5.24 0.32
CA LYS A 37 10.87 -4.97 1.61
C LYS A 37 10.25 -5.80 2.74
N PHE A 38 8.92 -5.93 2.78
CA PHE A 38 8.24 -6.76 3.77
C PHE A 38 8.56 -8.25 3.60
N LYS A 39 8.63 -8.75 2.37
CA LYS A 39 9.05 -10.13 2.08
C LYS A 39 10.47 -10.40 2.54
N LYS A 40 11.40 -9.45 2.33
CA LYS A 40 12.80 -9.53 2.82
C LYS A 40 12.91 -9.53 4.34
N LEU A 41 11.93 -8.95 5.04
CA LEU A 41 11.84 -9.00 6.50
C LEU A 41 11.24 -10.33 7.01
N GLY A 42 10.85 -11.25 6.12
CA GLY A 42 10.13 -12.46 6.51
C GLY A 42 8.69 -12.18 6.96
N CYS A 43 8.15 -10.98 6.69
CA CYS A 43 6.76 -10.69 6.97
C CYS A 43 5.88 -11.42 5.95
N ASN A 44 4.99 -12.29 6.44
CA ASN A 44 3.95 -12.87 5.60
C ASN A 44 3.05 -11.75 5.06
N MET A 45 2.79 -11.77 3.75
CA MET A 45 1.79 -10.87 3.17
C MET A 45 0.43 -11.22 3.75
N SER A 46 -0.18 -10.25 4.44
CA SER A 46 -1.57 -10.40 4.86
C SER A 46 -2.49 -10.50 3.64
N VAL A 47 -3.68 -11.09 3.81
CA VAL A 47 -4.72 -11.11 2.77
C VAL A 47 -5.00 -9.69 2.23
N LYS A 48 -4.94 -8.68 3.11
CA LYS A 48 -5.06 -7.26 2.73
C LYS A 48 -3.93 -6.79 1.81
N SER A 49 -2.71 -7.27 2.00
CA SER A 49 -1.56 -6.95 1.13
C SER A 49 -1.70 -7.63 -0.24
N HIS A 50 -2.17 -8.89 -0.27
CA HIS A 50 -2.49 -9.59 -1.51
C HIS A 50 -3.62 -8.90 -2.29
N PHE A 51 -4.70 -8.53 -1.60
CA PHE A 51 -5.81 -7.78 -2.18
C PHE A 51 -5.33 -6.44 -2.76
N LEU A 52 -4.54 -5.69 -1.99
CA LEU A 52 -3.98 -4.42 -2.43
C LEU A 52 -3.19 -4.61 -3.73
N ASN A 53 -2.28 -5.59 -3.79
CA ASN A 53 -1.44 -5.86 -4.95
C ASN A 53 -2.25 -6.27 -6.19
N SER A 54 -3.19 -7.21 -6.04
CA SER A 54 -4.01 -7.74 -7.14
C SER A 54 -4.97 -6.70 -7.72
N HIS A 55 -5.40 -5.73 -6.91
CA HIS A 55 -6.38 -4.73 -7.31
C HIS A 55 -5.81 -3.32 -7.41
N LEU A 56 -4.47 -3.18 -7.50
CA LEU A 56 -3.81 -1.87 -7.66
C LEU A 56 -4.36 -1.07 -8.85
N ASP A 57 -4.70 -1.76 -9.93
CA ASP A 57 -5.23 -1.15 -11.15
C ASP A 57 -6.69 -0.72 -11.04
N PHE A 58 -7.44 -1.35 -10.14
CA PHE A 58 -8.86 -1.08 -9.93
C PHE A 58 -9.12 0.20 -9.14
N PHE A 59 -8.10 0.70 -8.43
CA PHE A 59 -8.25 1.89 -7.61
C PHE A 59 -8.37 3.16 -8.47
N PRO A 60 -9.39 3.99 -8.23
CA PRO A 60 -9.58 5.26 -8.92
C PRO A 60 -8.49 6.27 -8.56
N ALA A 61 -8.38 7.34 -9.35
CA ALA A 61 -7.33 8.33 -9.19
C ALA A 61 -7.39 9.09 -7.84
N ASN A 62 -8.55 9.08 -7.21
CA ASN A 62 -8.93 9.82 -6.00
C ASN A 62 -9.33 8.83 -4.90
N LEU A 63 -8.32 8.16 -4.35
CA LEU A 63 -8.46 7.15 -3.30
C LEU A 63 -9.00 7.69 -1.97
N GLY A 64 -8.78 8.98 -1.70
CA GLY A 64 -9.25 9.64 -0.47
C GLY A 64 -10.77 9.68 -0.35
N ASP A 65 -11.48 9.88 -1.46
CA ASP A 65 -12.95 9.90 -1.48
C ASP A 65 -13.54 8.49 -1.42
N VAL A 66 -12.89 7.53 -2.08
CA VAL A 66 -13.33 6.13 -2.11
C VAL A 66 -13.15 5.42 -0.77
N ASN A 67 -12.18 5.84 0.05
CA ASN A 67 -11.96 5.22 1.34
C ASN A 67 -13.15 5.40 2.30
N LYS A 68 -13.89 6.53 2.22
CA LYS A 68 -15.08 6.75 3.05
C LYS A 68 -16.23 5.79 2.70
N GLU A 69 -16.49 5.57 1.41
CA GLU A 69 -17.55 4.63 0.99
C GLU A 69 -17.15 3.17 1.21
N GLN A 70 -15.86 2.86 1.11
CA GLN A 70 -15.39 1.49 1.15
C GLN A 70 -15.19 0.98 2.59
N GLU A 71 -14.84 1.82 3.56
CA GLU A 71 -14.84 1.46 5.00
C GLU A 71 -16.24 1.05 5.48
N GLU A 72 -17.31 1.72 5.02
CA GLU A 72 -18.69 1.34 5.37
C GLU A 72 -19.12 -0.03 4.82
N ARG A 73 -18.54 -0.45 3.69
CA ARG A 73 -18.92 -1.69 3.00
C ARG A 73 -18.25 -2.95 3.58
N PHE A 74 -17.30 -2.78 4.50
CA PHE A 74 -16.61 -3.88 5.19
C PHE A 74 -17.12 -4.09 6.64
N HIS A 75 -18.26 -3.50 7.01
CA HIS A 75 -18.95 -3.75 8.27
C HIS A 75 -19.93 -4.93 8.20
#